data_AF-E3MXS0-F1
#
_entry.id   AF-E3MXS0-F1
#
_cell.length_a   1.000
_cell.length_b   1.000
_cell.length_c   1.000
_cell.angle_alpha   90.00
_cell.angle_beta   90.00
_cell.angle_gamma   90.00
#
_symmetry.space_group_name_H-M   'P 1'
#
loop_
_entity.id
_entity.type
_entity.pdbx_description
1 polymer ?
#
loop_
_entity_poly.entity_id
_entity_poly.type
_entity_poly.pdbx_seq_one_letter_code
_entity_poly.pdbx_strand_id
1 'polypeptide(L)'
;MSMSPNPLRFNSNPLFSDIPLTHSLTEIQSENTHTNYSRIGCCLSSEKSPAEKSKPPDEIMAFHEYPVTQDYRISRKVRVTVAVGVVLGVGINGKVVECENRATQEKYALKVLRDTEKARREVELHVMASGHPHIVSIHDVYKNSYNGVDCLLVVMENMKGGELFARIQERGQKAFTEREAAGIVNEICSAVAHLHRMSIAHRDLKPENLLYCTPAASAALKLTDFGFAKKTDESEPQGLKTACFTPYYCAPEVLGTEKYDKSCDLWSVGVIMYILLCGYPPFYSQHGQPMSPGMKAKIKSGQYTFPSPEWDCVSEAAKDLIRKLLRTEPTERITIEQTMEHKWISHYRKVPDTPLFTSSNLCEQKEQWVDVQDEMEATLASMRVGPENIQIKSLGDSNNKLLAKRRKGGASPKDEPMDDIKEEKDEEEERMLS
;
A
#
# COMPACT_ATOMS: atom_id res chain seq x y z
N MET A 1 4.24 3.82 49.99
CA MET A 1 5.44 3.38 49.25
C MET A 1 4.95 2.54 48.07
N SER A 2 4.73 3.19 46.93
CA SER A 2 4.15 2.61 45.71
C SER A 2 5.24 2.59 44.64
N MET A 3 5.68 1.40 44.24
CA MET A 3 6.59 1.23 43.10
C MET A 3 5.77 0.98 41.84
N SER A 4 5.86 1.93 40.90
CA SER A 4 5.38 1.81 39.52
C SER A 4 6.35 0.96 38.68
N PRO A 5 5.88 0.13 37.75
CA PRO A 5 6.75 -0.50 36.77
C PRO A 5 7.03 0.42 35.57
N ASN A 6 8.31 0.53 35.21
CA ASN A 6 8.84 1.25 34.05
C ASN A 6 8.25 0.76 32.71
N PRO A 7 7.83 1.64 31.79
CA PRO A 7 7.61 1.27 30.40
C PRO A 7 8.95 1.17 29.64
N LEU A 8 9.09 0.08 28.90
CA LEU A 8 10.21 -0.22 28.01
C LEU A 8 10.33 0.84 26.91
N ARG A 9 11.48 1.53 26.87
CA ARG A 9 11.89 2.38 25.74
C ARG A 9 12.13 1.49 24.51
N PHE A 10 11.28 1.61 23.49
CA PHE A 10 11.63 1.22 22.13
C PHE A 10 12.49 2.34 21.52
N ASN A 11 13.69 1.99 21.05
CA ASN A 11 14.56 2.87 20.30
C ASN A 11 13.84 3.33 19.02
N SER A 12 13.45 4.60 18.99
CA SER A 12 13.11 5.32 17.77
C SER A 12 14.38 5.49 16.92
N ASN A 13 14.28 5.12 15.64
CA ASN A 13 15.34 5.35 14.66
C ASN A 13 15.38 6.87 14.35
N PRO A 14 16.50 7.59 14.59
CA PRO A 14 16.55 9.06 14.49
C PRO A 14 16.70 9.59 13.04
N LEU A 15 16.49 8.77 12.00
CA LEU A 15 16.82 9.12 10.61
C LEU A 15 15.69 9.79 9.81
N PHE A 16 14.50 9.95 10.39
CA PHE A 16 13.32 10.52 9.72
C PHE A 16 12.88 11.90 10.24
N SER A 17 13.54 12.46 11.26
CA SER A 17 13.13 13.73 11.88
C SER A 17 13.80 14.99 11.31
N ASP A 18 14.89 14.86 10.55
CA ASP A 18 15.83 15.97 10.35
C ASP A 18 15.84 16.57 8.92
N ILE A 19 14.67 16.68 8.28
CA ILE A 19 14.51 17.62 7.15
C ILE A 19 13.73 18.85 7.63
N PRO A 20 14.39 19.84 8.27
CA PRO A 20 13.75 21.08 8.64
C PRO A 20 13.42 21.87 7.36
N LEU A 21 12.13 22.00 7.06
CA LEU A 21 11.60 22.94 6.06
C LEU A 21 11.39 24.35 6.65
N THR A 22 12.15 24.71 7.70
CA THR A 22 12.02 25.99 8.42
C THR A 22 12.90 27.10 7.86
N HIS A 23 13.82 26.82 6.93
CA HIS A 23 14.55 27.84 6.19
C HIS A 23 14.25 27.77 4.70
N SER A 24 14.16 28.96 4.12
CA SER A 24 13.55 29.28 2.84
C SER A 24 14.02 28.43 1.66
N LEU A 25 13.10 27.81 0.91
CA LEU A 25 13.34 27.24 -0.43
C LEU A 25 13.69 28.33 -1.50
N THR A 26 14.14 29.51 -1.08
CA THR A 26 14.60 30.59 -1.97
C THR A 26 16.05 30.43 -2.41
N GLU A 27 16.81 29.50 -1.81
CA GLU A 27 18.20 29.22 -2.21
C GLU A 27 18.29 27.84 -2.88
N ILE A 28 17.77 27.75 -4.11
CA ILE A 28 18.23 26.71 -5.05
C ILE A 28 19.22 27.40 -5.96
N GLN A 29 20.51 27.30 -5.64
CA GLN A 29 21.56 27.84 -6.48
C GLN A 29 21.72 26.99 -7.75
N SER A 30 21.81 27.73 -8.84
CA SER A 30 22.04 27.27 -10.20
C SER A 30 23.50 26.92 -10.42
N GLU A 31 23.81 25.65 -10.66
CA GLU A 31 25.01 25.26 -11.40
C GLU A 31 24.68 24.06 -12.30
N ASN A 32 24.12 24.35 -13.48
CA ASN A 32 24.56 23.78 -14.75
C ASN A 32 23.69 24.33 -15.88
N THR A 33 24.34 25.05 -16.80
CA THR A 33 23.74 25.56 -18.02
C THR A 33 23.99 24.56 -19.14
N HIS A 34 22.98 23.75 -19.46
CA HIS A 34 22.80 23.21 -20.82
C HIS A 34 21.30 23.06 -21.09
N THR A 35 20.74 24.07 -21.75
CA THR A 35 19.38 24.06 -22.27
C THR A 35 19.28 23.10 -23.46
N ASN A 36 18.58 21.99 -23.29
CA ASN A 36 17.94 21.28 -24.39
C ASN A 36 16.42 21.48 -24.27
N TYR A 37 15.87 22.29 -25.17
CA TYR A 37 14.43 22.45 -25.32
C TYR A 37 13.87 21.25 -26.08
N SER A 38 13.12 20.38 -25.40
CA SER A 38 12.17 19.48 -26.06
C SER A 38 10.77 19.74 -25.49
N ARG A 39 9.97 20.46 -26.27
CA ARG A 39 8.53 20.65 -26.04
C ARG A 39 7.83 19.28 -26.08
N ILE A 40 7.05 18.97 -25.05
CA ILE A 40 6.16 17.81 -25.02
C ILE A 40 4.99 18.09 -25.98
N GLY A 41 5.03 17.48 -27.16
CA GLY A 41 3.95 17.52 -28.13
C GLY A 41 2.91 16.45 -27.80
N CYS A 42 1.72 16.89 -27.39
CA CYS A 42 0.52 16.08 -27.39
C CYS A 42 0.17 15.74 -28.86
N CYS A 43 0.15 14.45 -29.22
CA CYS A 43 -0.35 13.99 -30.51
C CYS A 43 -1.36 12.87 -30.29
N LEU A 44 -2.63 13.28 -30.21
CA LEU A 44 -3.76 12.45 -30.58
C LEU A 44 -3.78 12.33 -32.12
N SER A 45 -3.54 11.14 -32.67
CA SER A 45 -4.24 10.69 -33.87
C SER A 45 -4.12 9.18 -34.05
N SER A 46 -5.24 8.59 -34.45
CA SER A 46 -5.45 7.19 -34.78
C SER A 46 -4.69 6.79 -36.05
N GLU A 47 -3.99 5.66 -36.02
CA GLU A 47 -3.94 4.63 -37.09
C GLU A 47 -3.07 3.42 -36.68
N LYS A 48 -3.36 2.25 -37.27
CA LYS A 48 -2.96 0.89 -36.84
C LYS A 48 -1.51 0.50 -37.21
N SER A 49 -0.79 -0.11 -36.26
CA SER A 49 0.27 -1.18 -36.27
C SER A 49 1.22 -1.34 -37.49
N PRO A 50 2.53 -1.71 -37.34
CA PRO A 50 2.96 -2.87 -36.54
C PRO A 50 4.32 -2.81 -35.79
N ALA A 51 4.39 -3.60 -34.71
CA ALA A 51 5.59 -4.12 -34.02
C ALA A 51 6.70 -3.10 -33.66
N GLU A 52 6.46 -2.27 -32.64
CA GLU A 52 7.52 -1.50 -31.99
C GLU A 52 8.36 -2.40 -31.07
N LYS A 53 9.66 -2.46 -31.36
CA LYS A 53 10.68 -2.92 -30.41
C LYS A 53 10.58 -2.06 -29.16
N SER A 54 10.46 -2.69 -27.99
CA SER A 54 10.46 -2.00 -26.70
C SER A 54 11.69 -1.10 -26.57
N LYS A 55 11.47 0.21 -26.36
CA LYS A 55 12.52 1.17 -26.06
C LYS A 55 13.25 0.79 -24.75
N PRO A 56 14.55 1.10 -24.60
CA PRO A 56 15.29 0.79 -23.38
C PRO A 56 14.67 1.50 -22.15
N PRO A 57 14.79 0.92 -20.94
CA PRO A 57 14.13 1.43 -19.72
C PRO A 57 14.45 2.89 -19.37
N ASP A 58 15.63 3.38 -19.78
CA ASP A 58 16.11 4.72 -19.45
C ASP A 58 15.40 5.85 -20.24
N GLU A 59 14.66 5.55 -21.32
CA GLU A 59 13.92 6.55 -22.11
C GLU A 59 12.47 6.77 -21.63
N ILE A 60 11.96 5.98 -20.69
CA ILE A 60 10.56 6.04 -20.24
C ILE A 60 10.33 7.21 -19.27
N MET A 61 11.38 7.74 -18.65
CA MET A 61 11.29 8.85 -17.70
C MET A 61 12.21 10.01 -18.07
N ALA A 62 11.70 10.96 -18.85
CA ALA A 62 12.37 12.25 -18.98
C ALA A 62 12.15 13.05 -17.68
N PHE A 63 13.25 13.41 -17.01
CA PHE A 63 13.23 14.29 -15.85
C PHE A 63 13.69 15.69 -16.25
N HIS A 64 13.12 16.71 -15.63
CA HIS A 64 13.66 18.06 -15.68
C HIS A 64 14.80 18.20 -14.66
N GLU A 65 15.99 18.61 -15.12
CA GLU A 65 17.16 18.81 -14.24
C GLU A 65 17.23 20.23 -13.67
N TYR A 66 16.56 21.19 -14.30
CA TYR A 66 16.49 22.55 -13.77
C TYR A 66 15.59 22.61 -12.52
N PRO A 67 15.76 23.62 -11.66
CA PRO A 67 14.98 23.74 -10.43
C PRO A 67 13.47 23.75 -10.67
N VAL A 68 12.71 22.91 -9.94
CA VAL A 68 11.24 22.90 -9.95
C VAL A 68 10.65 24.28 -9.65
N THR A 69 11.39 25.12 -8.92
CA THR A 69 10.97 26.48 -8.53
C THR A 69 10.93 27.46 -9.69
N GLN A 70 11.51 27.11 -10.85
CA GLN A 70 11.38 27.87 -12.09
C GLN A 70 9.95 27.80 -12.65
N ASP A 71 9.32 26.62 -12.58
CA ASP A 71 7.97 26.40 -13.12
C ASP A 71 6.89 26.47 -12.03
N TYR A 72 7.24 26.12 -10.79
CA TYR A 72 6.28 26.02 -9.69
C TYR A 72 6.64 26.92 -8.51
N ARG A 73 5.62 27.50 -7.88
CA ARG A 73 5.71 28.14 -6.57
C ARG A 73 5.30 27.13 -5.50
N ILE A 74 6.25 26.69 -4.68
CA ILE A 74 6.01 25.72 -3.60
C ILE A 74 5.38 26.44 -2.41
N SER A 75 4.26 25.92 -1.92
CA SER A 75 3.62 26.42 -0.71
C SER A 75 4.40 25.99 0.54
N ARG A 76 4.54 26.90 1.50
CA ARG A 76 5.06 26.56 2.85
C ARG A 76 4.06 25.74 3.67
N LYS A 77 2.79 25.68 3.24
CA LYS A 77 1.78 24.81 3.85
C LYS A 77 2.00 23.39 3.35
N VAL A 78 2.49 22.54 4.25
CA VAL A 78 2.47 21.10 4.04
C VAL A 78 1.01 20.67 3.96
N ARG A 79 0.59 20.20 2.78
CA ARG A 79 -0.64 19.41 2.68
C ARG A 79 -0.25 17.97 2.97
N VAL A 80 -0.33 17.62 4.24
CA VAL A 80 -0.49 16.21 4.59
C VAL A 80 -1.81 15.79 3.94
N THR A 81 -1.77 14.81 3.04
CA THR A 81 -2.99 14.11 2.61
C THR A 81 -3.74 13.73 3.87
N VAL A 82 -5.00 14.15 3.95
CA VAL A 82 -5.73 14.39 5.20
C VAL A 82 -6.00 13.11 5.97
N ALA A 83 -5.05 12.65 6.79
CA ALA A 83 -5.37 11.87 7.97
C ALA A 83 -6.09 12.80 8.96
N VAL A 84 -7.37 12.50 9.21
CA VAL A 84 -8.17 13.22 10.19
C VAL A 84 -7.59 12.97 11.58
N GLY A 85 -7.01 14.02 12.17
CA GLY A 85 -6.78 14.11 13.60
C GLY A 85 -5.35 13.80 14.05
N VAL A 86 -4.65 14.85 14.48
CA VAL A 86 -3.37 14.82 15.20
C VAL A 86 -2.18 14.34 14.36
N VAL A 87 -1.13 15.16 14.37
CA VAL A 87 0.15 14.87 13.70
C VAL A 87 0.66 13.49 14.12
N LEU A 88 0.87 12.60 13.14
CA LEU A 88 2.14 11.90 12.84
C LEU A 88 1.94 10.97 11.63
N GLY A 89 2.47 11.36 10.48
CA GLY A 89 2.50 10.51 9.29
C GLY A 89 3.27 11.18 8.14
N VAL A 90 4.60 11.03 8.16
CA VAL A 90 5.40 11.08 6.94
C VAL A 90 4.88 9.92 6.10
N GLY A 91 4.33 10.16 4.90
CA GLY A 91 4.00 9.04 4.02
C GLY A 91 5.23 8.15 3.89
N ILE A 92 5.06 6.83 3.90
CA ILE A 92 6.16 5.85 3.99
C ILE A 92 7.26 6.11 2.93
N ASN A 93 6.90 6.80 1.83
CA ASN A 93 7.78 7.09 0.72
C ASN A 93 8.17 8.58 0.55
N GLY A 94 7.52 9.56 1.22
CA GLY A 94 7.93 10.96 1.09
C GLY A 94 6.92 12.00 1.55
N LYS A 95 7.37 13.26 1.63
CA LYS A 95 6.55 14.41 2.04
C LYS A 95 5.82 15.00 0.84
N VAL A 96 4.51 15.26 0.99
CA VAL A 96 3.68 15.93 -0.02
C VAL A 96 3.40 17.38 0.41
N VAL A 97 3.52 18.31 -0.54
CA VAL A 97 3.22 19.74 -0.33
C VAL A 97 2.37 20.28 -1.49
N GLU A 98 1.63 21.37 -1.27
CA GLU A 98 0.95 22.05 -2.38
C GLU A 98 1.95 22.89 -3.17
N CYS A 99 1.86 22.86 -4.50
CA CYS A 99 2.57 23.80 -5.37
C CYS A 99 1.61 24.41 -6.38
N GLU A 100 2.05 25.50 -7.03
CA GLU A 100 1.25 26.23 -8.00
C GLU A 100 2.09 26.52 -9.24
N ASN A 101 1.61 26.15 -10.42
CA ASN A 101 2.30 26.44 -11.67
C ASN A 101 2.32 27.96 -11.88
N ARG A 102 3.50 28.53 -12.13
CA ARG A 102 3.69 29.98 -12.24
C ARG A 102 3.02 30.57 -13.48
N ALA A 103 2.98 29.83 -14.59
CA ALA A 103 2.39 30.30 -15.83
C ALA A 103 0.85 30.24 -15.79
N THR A 104 0.28 29.15 -15.28
CA THR A 104 -1.18 28.92 -15.31
C THR A 104 -1.89 29.30 -14.01
N GLN A 105 -1.15 29.52 -12.92
CA GLN A 105 -1.67 29.69 -11.55
C GLN A 105 -2.47 28.47 -11.04
N GLU A 106 -2.39 27.34 -11.73
CA GLU A 106 -3.09 26.12 -11.34
C GLU A 106 -2.36 25.41 -10.20
N LYS A 107 -3.13 24.78 -9.29
CA LYS A 107 -2.60 24.14 -8.10
C LYS A 107 -2.38 22.64 -8.30
N TYR A 108 -1.23 22.17 -7.85
CA TYR A 108 -0.76 20.78 -7.94
C TYR A 108 -0.30 20.27 -6.56
N ALA A 109 -0.10 18.96 -6.46
CA ALA A 109 0.56 18.32 -5.33
C ALA A 109 2.00 17.97 -5.72
N LEU A 110 2.96 18.23 -4.83
CA LEU A 110 4.38 17.93 -5.04
C LEU A 110 4.83 16.89 -4.02
N LYS A 111 5.15 15.68 -4.48
CA LYS A 111 5.75 14.62 -3.65
C LYS A 111 7.27 14.71 -3.76
N VAL A 112 7.94 14.74 -2.61
CA VAL A 112 9.40 14.80 -2.50
C VAL A 112 9.93 13.45 -2.06
N LEU A 113 10.67 12.79 -2.94
CA LEU A 113 11.30 11.49 -2.71
C LEU A 113 12.82 11.66 -2.73
N ARG A 114 13.56 10.91 -1.90
CA ARG A 114 15.01 10.79 -2.12
C ARG A 114 15.25 9.97 -3.37
N ASP A 115 16.21 10.40 -4.18
CA ASP A 115 16.57 9.70 -5.40
C ASP A 115 17.23 8.34 -5.06
N THR A 116 16.42 7.30 -5.15
CA THR A 116 16.79 5.90 -4.87
C THR A 116 16.18 5.03 -5.96
N GLU A 117 16.71 3.82 -6.16
CA GLU A 117 16.15 2.88 -7.14
C GLU A 117 14.67 2.56 -6.85
N LYS A 118 14.31 2.42 -5.57
CA LYS A 118 12.91 2.22 -5.14
C LYS A 118 12.02 3.40 -5.56
N ALA A 119 12.48 4.63 -5.30
CA ALA A 119 11.73 5.83 -5.68
C ALA A 119 11.62 5.96 -7.20
N ARG A 120 12.69 5.72 -7.95
CA ARG A 120 12.66 5.72 -9.43
C ARG A 120 11.63 4.73 -9.97
N ARG A 121 11.61 3.51 -9.43
CA ARG A 121 10.62 2.49 -9.80
C ARG A 121 9.19 2.93 -9.46
N GLU A 122 8.98 3.50 -8.28
CA GLU A 122 7.68 4.05 -7.89
C GLU A 122 7.18 5.08 -8.90
N VAL A 123 8.03 6.06 -9.27
CA VAL A 123 7.65 7.07 -10.26
C VAL A 123 7.43 6.42 -11.63
N GLU A 124 8.27 5.48 -12.07
CA GLU A 124 8.14 4.80 -13.37
C GLU A 124 6.78 4.13 -13.51
N LEU A 125 6.41 3.31 -12.52
CA LEU A 125 5.13 2.60 -12.53
C LEU A 125 3.94 3.56 -12.48
N HIS A 126 4.07 4.66 -11.75
CA HIS A 126 3.01 5.67 -11.67
C HIS A 126 2.87 6.47 -12.97
N VAL A 127 3.98 6.80 -13.65
CA VAL A 127 3.94 7.42 -14.98
C VAL A 127 3.32 6.47 -16.00
N MET A 128 3.69 5.20 -15.99
CA MET A 128 3.08 4.19 -16.86
C MET A 128 1.57 4.07 -16.64
N ALA A 129 1.12 4.09 -15.39
CA ALA A 129 -0.29 4.01 -15.02
C ALA A 129 -1.08 5.32 -15.18
N SER A 130 -0.39 6.44 -15.43
CA SER A 130 -1.03 7.75 -15.58
C SER A 130 -1.87 7.79 -16.86
N GLY A 131 -2.96 8.57 -16.84
CA GLY A 131 -3.91 8.69 -17.95
C GLY A 131 -5.20 7.88 -17.79
N HIS A 132 -5.27 6.96 -16.82
CA HIS A 132 -6.53 6.34 -16.43
C HIS A 132 -7.37 7.30 -15.57
N PRO A 133 -8.71 7.43 -15.79
CA PRO A 133 -9.55 8.40 -15.08
C PRO A 133 -9.65 8.18 -13.57
N HIS A 134 -9.33 6.99 -13.07
CA HIS A 134 -9.35 6.64 -11.65
C HIS A 134 -7.95 6.43 -11.05
N ILE A 135 -6.91 6.97 -11.69
CA ILE A 135 -5.53 6.98 -11.16
C ILE A 135 -5.03 8.43 -11.14
N VAL A 136 -4.38 8.81 -10.04
CA VAL A 136 -3.76 10.14 -9.92
C VAL A 136 -2.73 10.32 -11.04
N SER A 137 -2.81 11.41 -11.79
CA SER A 137 -1.91 11.68 -12.90
C SER A 137 -0.66 12.43 -12.44
N ILE A 138 0.50 11.99 -12.91
CA ILE A 138 1.75 12.75 -12.82
C ILE A 138 1.75 13.79 -13.94
N HIS A 139 2.03 15.04 -13.59
CA HIS A 139 2.16 16.15 -14.52
C HIS A 139 3.61 16.31 -14.98
N ASP A 140 4.55 16.43 -14.03
CA ASP A 140 5.97 16.60 -14.29
C ASP A 140 6.81 15.87 -13.24
N VAL A 141 8.05 15.55 -13.59
CA VAL A 141 9.04 15.02 -12.65
C VAL A 141 10.35 15.78 -12.78
N TYR A 142 10.89 16.24 -11.66
CA TYR A 142 12.17 16.95 -11.59
C TYR A 142 13.18 16.14 -10.80
N LYS A 143 14.44 16.19 -11.22
CA LYS A 143 15.58 15.74 -10.43
C LYS A 143 16.33 16.97 -9.94
N ASN A 144 16.25 17.28 -8.66
CA ASN A 144 16.96 18.42 -8.06
C ASN A 144 17.73 17.96 -6.82
N SER A 145 18.79 18.67 -6.45
CA SER A 145 19.58 18.38 -5.24
C SER A 145 19.28 19.40 -4.14
N TYR A 146 19.11 18.93 -2.90
CA TYR A 146 18.90 19.79 -1.73
C TYR A 146 19.88 19.41 -0.62
N ASN A 147 20.72 20.36 -0.18
CA ASN A 147 21.79 20.13 0.79
C ASN A 147 22.69 18.93 0.43
N GLY A 148 22.98 18.73 -0.86
CA GLY A 148 23.78 17.62 -1.38
C GLY A 148 23.05 16.26 -1.42
N VAL A 149 21.73 16.24 -1.22
CA VAL A 149 20.89 15.05 -1.36
C VAL A 149 20.06 15.16 -2.62
N ASP A 150 20.27 14.24 -3.56
CA ASP A 150 19.46 14.14 -4.77
C ASP A 150 18.03 13.70 -4.43
N CYS A 151 17.07 14.43 -4.98
CA CYS A 151 15.64 14.22 -4.77
C CYS A 151 14.91 14.12 -6.11
N LEU A 152 13.92 13.24 -6.16
CA LEU A 152 12.89 13.24 -7.19
C LEU A 152 11.69 14.04 -6.68
N LEU A 153 11.27 15.00 -7.49
CA LEU A 153 10.18 15.93 -7.20
C LEU A 153 9.06 15.65 -8.20
N VAL A 154 8.01 14.98 -7.73
CA VAL A 154 6.91 14.50 -8.56
C VAL A 154 5.74 15.46 -8.42
N VAL A 155 5.43 16.19 -9.49
CA VAL A 155 4.26 17.06 -9.59
C VAL A 155 3.07 16.23 -10.04
N MET A 156 1.98 16.26 -9.27
CA MET A 156 0.78 15.45 -9.48
C MET A 156 -0.47 16.33 -9.44
N GLU A 157 -1.58 15.82 -9.97
CA GLU A 157 -2.87 16.48 -9.79
C GLU A 157 -3.23 16.68 -8.30
N ASN A 158 -3.92 17.79 -8.00
CA ASN A 158 -4.25 18.15 -6.63
C ASN A 158 -5.61 17.58 -6.23
N MET A 159 -5.61 16.60 -5.32
CA MET A 159 -6.80 15.92 -4.82
C MET A 159 -7.44 16.71 -3.66
N LYS A 160 -8.45 17.53 -3.97
CA LYS A 160 -9.09 18.44 -3.01
C LYS A 160 -10.39 17.91 -2.40
N GLY A 161 -10.90 16.79 -2.90
CA GLY A 161 -12.19 16.23 -2.50
C GLY A 161 -12.17 15.36 -1.24
N GLY A 162 -10.99 15.16 -0.64
CA GLY A 162 -10.82 14.35 0.56
C GLY A 162 -10.85 12.85 0.30
N GLU A 163 -10.70 12.09 1.38
CA GLU A 163 -10.71 10.62 1.37
C GLU A 163 -12.12 10.05 1.15
N LEU A 164 -12.19 8.85 0.60
CA LEU A 164 -13.43 8.15 0.29
C LEU A 164 -14.40 8.11 1.49
N PHE A 165 -13.94 7.62 2.64
CA PHE A 165 -14.80 7.39 3.80
C PHE A 165 -15.11 8.67 4.57
N ALA A 166 -14.17 9.62 4.64
CA ALA A 166 -14.44 10.95 5.20
C ALA A 166 -15.61 11.62 4.46
N ARG A 167 -15.65 11.50 3.13
CA ARG A 167 -16.74 12.04 2.32
C ARG A 167 -18.08 11.35 2.56
N ILE A 168 -18.08 10.05 2.87
CA ILE A 168 -19.31 9.31 3.22
C ILE A 168 -19.81 9.73 4.61
N GLN A 169 -18.89 10.00 5.54
CA GLN A 169 -19.18 10.50 6.88
C GLN A 169 -19.77 11.92 6.85
N GLU A 170 -19.26 12.80 5.99
CA GLU A 170 -19.70 14.20 5.86
C GLU A 170 -21.11 14.36 5.26
N ARG A 171 -21.73 13.29 4.72
CA ARG A 171 -23.07 13.33 4.13
C ARG A 171 -24.20 13.57 5.14
N GLY A 172 -23.92 13.49 6.44
CA GLY A 172 -24.91 13.70 7.50
C GLY A 172 -26.08 12.74 7.36
N GLN A 173 -27.31 13.29 7.23
CA GLN A 173 -28.54 12.50 7.16
C GLN A 173 -28.88 11.97 5.74
N LYS A 174 -28.12 12.32 4.71
CA LYS A 174 -28.39 11.80 3.37
C LYS A 174 -27.99 10.33 3.30
N ALA A 175 -28.96 9.47 2.99
CA ALA A 175 -28.72 8.03 2.86
C ALA A 175 -27.61 7.74 1.83
N PHE A 176 -26.64 6.91 2.23
CA PHE A 176 -25.70 6.27 1.33
C PHE A 176 -26.29 4.92 0.90
N THR A 177 -26.33 4.65 -0.40
CA THR A 177 -27.08 3.51 -0.95
C THR A 177 -26.18 2.41 -1.51
N GLU A 178 -26.72 1.19 -1.62
CA GLU A 178 -26.01 0.06 -2.24
C GLU A 178 -25.58 0.36 -3.69
N ARG A 179 -26.41 1.06 -4.47
CA ARG A 179 -26.05 1.51 -5.82
C ARG A 179 -24.85 2.46 -5.84
N GLU A 180 -24.79 3.40 -4.90
CA GLU A 180 -23.64 4.30 -4.78
C GLU A 180 -22.37 3.54 -4.41
N ALA A 181 -22.47 2.59 -3.46
CA ALA A 181 -21.37 1.70 -3.11
C ALA A 181 -20.89 0.89 -4.33
N ALA A 182 -21.81 0.33 -5.12
CA ALA A 182 -21.47 -0.40 -6.35
C ALA A 182 -20.76 0.48 -7.39
N GLY A 183 -21.19 1.73 -7.53
CA GLY A 183 -20.52 2.72 -8.38
C GLY A 183 -19.08 2.98 -7.94
N ILE A 184 -18.86 3.23 -6.65
CA ILE A 184 -17.52 3.45 -6.07
C ILE A 184 -16.62 2.23 -6.28
N VAL A 185 -17.12 1.01 -5.99
CA VAL A 185 -16.33 -0.21 -6.17
C VAL A 185 -16.02 -0.44 -7.66
N ASN A 186 -16.93 -0.10 -8.57
CA ASN A 186 -16.66 -0.14 -10.01
C ASN A 186 -15.52 0.80 -10.43
N GLU A 187 -15.48 2.04 -9.91
CA GLU A 187 -14.38 2.99 -10.16
C GLU A 187 -13.03 2.44 -9.66
N ILE A 188 -13.00 1.88 -8.44
CA ILE A 188 -11.81 1.24 -7.87
C ILE A 188 -11.37 0.05 -8.73
N CYS A 189 -12.29 -0.87 -9.05
CA CYS A 189 -11.99 -2.03 -9.88
C CYS A 189 -11.52 -1.64 -11.29
N SER A 190 -12.02 -0.53 -11.86
CA SER A 190 -11.52 -0.01 -13.13
C SER A 190 -10.04 0.40 -13.02
N ALA A 191 -9.65 1.10 -11.95
CA ALA A 191 -8.24 1.45 -11.71
C ALA A 191 -7.37 0.20 -11.56
N VAL A 192 -7.79 -0.77 -10.75
CA VAL A 192 -7.06 -2.03 -10.53
C VAL A 192 -6.96 -2.84 -11.81
N ALA A 193 -8.02 -2.92 -12.61
CA ALA A 193 -8.02 -3.63 -13.89
C ALA A 193 -7.02 -3.00 -14.87
N HIS A 194 -6.91 -1.67 -14.89
CA HIS A 194 -5.92 -0.97 -15.70
C HIS A 194 -4.49 -1.35 -15.28
N LEU A 195 -4.18 -1.32 -13.98
CA LEU A 195 -2.87 -1.71 -13.45
C LEU A 195 -2.54 -3.17 -13.78
N HIS A 196 -3.47 -4.10 -13.52
CA HIS A 196 -3.23 -5.54 -13.68
C HIS A 196 -3.02 -5.93 -15.15
N ARG A 197 -3.68 -5.24 -16.10
CA ARG A 197 -3.44 -5.41 -17.55
C ARG A 197 -2.05 -4.97 -17.98
N MET A 198 -1.45 -4.03 -17.27
CA MET A 198 -0.07 -3.59 -17.46
C MET A 198 0.92 -4.42 -16.64
N SER A 199 0.47 -5.54 -16.06
CA SER A 199 1.25 -6.36 -15.14
C SER A 199 1.73 -5.59 -13.91
N ILE A 200 1.03 -4.55 -13.47
CA ILE A 200 1.34 -3.79 -12.25
C ILE A 200 0.37 -4.22 -11.14
N ALA A 201 0.89 -4.59 -9.97
CA ALA A 201 0.10 -4.70 -8.75
C ALA A 201 0.36 -3.48 -7.85
N HIS A 202 -0.69 -2.91 -7.25
CA HIS A 202 -0.57 -1.73 -6.40
C HIS A 202 -0.03 -2.08 -5.02
N ARG A 203 -0.58 -3.14 -4.42
CA ARG A 203 -0.22 -3.75 -3.12
C ARG A 203 -0.45 -2.88 -1.87
N ASP A 204 -0.88 -1.63 -2.04
CA ASP A 204 -1.27 -0.72 -0.95
C ASP A 204 -2.65 -0.08 -1.18
N LEU A 205 -3.62 -0.86 -1.65
CA LEU A 205 -5.00 -0.39 -1.75
C LEU A 205 -5.61 -0.28 -0.36
N LYS A 206 -5.87 0.96 0.07
CA LYS A 206 -6.44 1.30 1.37
C LYS A 206 -7.22 2.62 1.33
N PRO A 207 -8.14 2.87 2.29
CA PRO A 207 -8.96 4.07 2.36
C PRO A 207 -8.22 5.39 2.10
N GLU A 208 -7.01 5.52 2.66
CA GLU A 208 -6.17 6.72 2.62
C GLU A 208 -5.64 7.00 1.21
N ASN A 209 -5.52 5.94 0.39
CA ASN A 209 -5.02 6.00 -0.98
C ASN A 209 -6.17 6.18 -2.01
N LEU A 210 -7.40 6.41 -1.56
CA LEU A 210 -8.57 6.63 -2.41
C LEU A 210 -9.14 8.03 -2.18
N LEU A 211 -8.81 8.95 -3.09
CA LEU A 211 -9.07 10.37 -2.95
C LEU A 211 -10.00 10.90 -4.05
N TYR A 212 -10.87 11.84 -3.70
CA TYR A 212 -11.67 12.55 -4.70
C TYR A 212 -10.93 13.77 -5.26
N CYS A 213 -11.03 13.99 -6.57
CA CYS A 213 -10.37 15.13 -7.22
C CYS A 213 -10.84 16.49 -6.68
N THR A 214 -12.16 16.62 -6.49
CA THR A 214 -12.79 17.88 -6.05
C THR A 214 -13.89 17.61 -5.03
N PRO A 215 -14.34 18.63 -4.27
CA PRO A 215 -15.46 18.49 -3.34
C PRO A 215 -16.82 18.25 -4.03
N ALA A 216 -16.93 18.53 -5.33
CA ALA A 216 -18.19 18.47 -6.08
C ALA A 216 -18.78 17.05 -6.10
N ALA A 217 -20.09 16.89 -5.89
CA ALA A 217 -20.75 15.59 -5.72
C ALA A 217 -20.44 14.54 -6.82
N SER A 218 -20.17 14.99 -8.05
CA SER A 218 -19.83 14.16 -9.21
C SER A 218 -18.31 13.95 -9.42
N ALA A 219 -17.48 14.31 -8.44
CA ALA A 219 -16.03 14.17 -8.54
C ALA A 219 -15.63 12.69 -8.66
N ALA A 220 -14.70 12.40 -9.56
CA ALA A 220 -14.12 11.08 -9.73
C ALA A 220 -13.28 10.70 -8.50
N LEU A 221 -13.39 9.44 -8.07
CA LEU A 221 -12.46 8.83 -7.13
C LEU A 221 -11.20 8.37 -7.88
N LYS A 222 -10.02 8.59 -7.29
CA LYS A 222 -8.74 8.16 -7.85
C LYS A 222 -7.85 7.48 -6.83
N LEU A 223 -7.13 6.48 -7.31
CA LEU A 223 -6.07 5.77 -6.58
C LEU A 223 -4.76 6.58 -6.62
N THR A 224 -4.09 6.66 -5.47
CA THR A 224 -2.80 7.32 -5.28
C THR A 224 -1.79 6.39 -4.59
N ASP A 225 -0.53 6.84 -4.54
CA ASP A 225 0.61 6.26 -3.82
C ASP A 225 1.12 4.90 -4.32
N PHE A 226 2.02 4.95 -5.31
CA PHE A 226 2.61 3.79 -5.96
C PHE A 226 3.87 3.25 -5.25
N GLY A 227 4.19 3.69 -4.04
CA GLY A 227 5.49 3.34 -3.42
C GLY A 227 5.62 1.89 -2.95
N PHE A 228 4.55 1.11 -3.03
CA PHE A 228 4.58 -0.36 -2.92
C PHE A 228 4.25 -1.07 -4.24
N ALA A 229 3.96 -0.34 -5.30
CA ALA A 229 3.63 -0.91 -6.59
C ALA A 229 4.81 -1.69 -7.16
N LYS A 230 4.51 -2.71 -7.95
CA LYS A 230 5.52 -3.61 -8.52
C LYS A 230 5.03 -4.18 -9.85
N LYS A 231 5.94 -4.33 -10.81
CA LYS A 231 5.71 -5.17 -11.99
C LYS A 231 5.68 -6.64 -11.56
N THR A 232 4.70 -7.36 -12.06
CA THR A 232 4.35 -8.72 -11.67
C THR A 232 4.85 -9.73 -12.70
N ASP A 233 5.11 -9.29 -13.93
CA ASP A 233 5.80 -10.01 -15.00
C ASP A 233 7.33 -10.01 -14.87
N GLU A 234 7.88 -9.16 -14.00
CA GLU A 234 9.29 -9.21 -13.58
C GLU A 234 9.55 -10.38 -12.62
N SER A 235 9.28 -11.59 -13.09
CA SER A 235 9.96 -12.78 -12.63
C SER A 235 11.34 -12.89 -13.28
N GLU A 236 12.17 -11.86 -13.12
CA GLU A 236 13.60 -12.01 -13.37
C GLU A 236 14.23 -12.44 -12.03
N PRO A 237 14.76 -13.66 -11.90
CA PRO A 237 15.69 -13.94 -10.83
C PRO A 237 16.89 -13.02 -11.06
N GLN A 238 17.03 -11.99 -10.22
CA GLN A 238 18.17 -11.07 -10.24
C GLN A 238 19.47 -11.89 -10.30
N GLY A 239 20.05 -12.04 -11.49
CA GLY A 239 21.22 -12.89 -11.68
C GLY A 239 21.57 -13.34 -13.09
N LEU A 240 20.67 -13.30 -14.09
CA LEU A 240 21.04 -13.74 -15.44
C LEU A 240 20.59 -12.74 -16.50
N LYS A 241 21.51 -11.87 -16.92
CA LYS A 241 21.42 -11.24 -18.24
C LYS A 241 21.21 -12.35 -19.27
N THR A 242 20.12 -12.24 -20.05
CA THR A 242 19.73 -13.07 -21.20
C THR A 242 18.87 -14.30 -20.87
N ALA A 243 17.60 -14.32 -21.30
CA ALA A 243 17.16 -15.18 -22.41
C ALA A 243 15.67 -15.03 -22.76
N CYS A 244 15.40 -15.28 -24.04
CA CYS A 244 14.13 -15.22 -24.74
C CYS A 244 12.99 -16.06 -24.10
N PHE A 245 11.79 -15.51 -24.18
CA PHE A 245 10.50 -16.12 -23.86
C PHE A 245 10.38 -17.60 -24.26
N THR A 246 10.06 -18.47 -23.30
CA THR A 246 9.37 -19.75 -23.54
C THR A 246 8.51 -20.13 -22.32
N PRO A 247 7.17 -19.97 -22.36
CA PRO A 247 6.29 -20.09 -21.19
C PRO A 247 6.13 -21.52 -20.62
N TYR A 248 6.56 -22.56 -21.33
CA TYR A 248 6.39 -23.96 -20.91
C TYR A 248 7.32 -24.42 -19.76
N TYR A 249 8.31 -23.61 -19.38
CA TYR A 249 9.35 -24.00 -18.41
C TYR A 249 9.35 -23.17 -17.12
N CYS A 250 8.33 -22.33 -16.91
CA CYS A 250 8.24 -21.49 -15.72
C CYS A 250 7.84 -22.35 -14.51
N ALA A 251 8.67 -22.34 -13.46
CA ALA A 251 8.39 -23.08 -12.23
C ALA A 251 7.18 -22.48 -11.48
N PRO A 252 6.33 -23.29 -10.84
CA PRO A 252 5.06 -22.84 -10.26
C PRO A 252 5.20 -21.73 -9.21
N GLU A 253 6.32 -21.66 -8.50
CA GLU A 253 6.65 -20.61 -7.54
C GLU A 253 6.84 -19.24 -8.18
N VAL A 254 7.33 -19.21 -9.42
CA VAL A 254 7.55 -17.98 -10.20
C VAL A 254 6.21 -17.39 -10.62
N LEU A 255 5.32 -18.24 -11.15
CA LEU A 255 3.90 -17.91 -11.40
C LEU A 255 3.13 -17.61 -10.11
N GLY A 256 3.59 -18.12 -8.97
CA GLY A 256 3.01 -17.88 -7.65
C GLY A 256 3.11 -16.42 -7.24
N THR A 257 4.29 -15.82 -7.32
CA THR A 257 4.49 -14.43 -6.87
C THR A 257 3.63 -13.40 -7.62
N GLU A 258 3.47 -13.54 -8.94
CA GLU A 258 2.59 -12.68 -9.76
C GLU A 258 1.14 -12.75 -9.28
N LYS A 259 0.62 -13.98 -9.12
CA LYS A 259 -0.75 -14.21 -8.66
C LYS A 259 -0.95 -13.70 -7.23
N TYR A 260 0.03 -13.87 -6.36
CA TYR A 260 -0.02 -13.36 -4.98
C TYR A 260 -0.08 -11.83 -4.94
N ASP A 261 0.81 -11.14 -5.67
CA ASP A 261 0.87 -9.68 -5.72
C ASP A 261 -0.48 -9.09 -6.22
N LYS A 262 -1.02 -9.60 -7.33
CA LYS A 262 -2.34 -9.18 -7.85
C LYS A 262 -3.48 -9.53 -6.89
N SER A 263 -3.45 -10.73 -6.30
CA SER A 263 -4.51 -11.17 -5.36
C SER A 263 -4.60 -10.29 -4.11
N CYS A 264 -3.50 -9.65 -3.70
CA CYS A 264 -3.48 -8.71 -2.57
C CYS A 264 -4.40 -7.51 -2.84
N ASP A 265 -4.37 -6.99 -4.07
CA ASP A 265 -5.25 -5.90 -4.49
C ASP A 265 -6.73 -6.30 -4.41
N LEU A 266 -7.06 -7.54 -4.81
CA LEU A 266 -8.44 -8.05 -4.76
C LEU A 266 -8.92 -8.26 -3.32
N TRP A 267 -8.03 -8.66 -2.41
CA TRP A 267 -8.35 -8.71 -0.98
C TRP A 267 -8.69 -7.32 -0.45
N SER A 268 -7.87 -6.30 -0.75
CA SER A 268 -8.15 -4.91 -0.39
C SER A 268 -9.50 -4.43 -0.91
N VAL A 269 -9.82 -4.71 -2.18
CA VAL A 269 -11.13 -4.39 -2.77
C VAL A 269 -12.25 -5.04 -1.98
N GLY A 270 -12.10 -6.30 -1.56
CA GLY A 270 -13.08 -7.00 -0.72
C GLY A 270 -13.29 -6.35 0.64
N VAL A 271 -12.21 -5.93 1.31
CA VAL A 271 -12.27 -5.22 2.60
C VAL A 271 -12.95 -3.86 2.43
N ILE A 272 -12.53 -3.07 1.44
CA ILE A 272 -13.12 -1.76 1.15
C ILE A 272 -14.62 -1.90 0.81
N MET A 273 -14.99 -2.88 -0.02
CA MET A 273 -16.38 -3.17 -0.35
C MET A 273 -17.21 -3.54 0.88
N TYR A 274 -16.65 -4.36 1.79
CA TYR A 274 -17.32 -4.71 3.04
C TYR A 274 -17.58 -3.46 3.89
N ILE A 275 -16.57 -2.62 4.10
CA ILE A 275 -16.72 -1.37 4.88
C ILE A 275 -17.71 -0.42 4.19
N LEU A 276 -17.71 -0.31 2.86
CA LEU A 276 -18.68 0.51 2.13
C LEU A 276 -20.12 0.07 2.38
N LEU A 277 -20.38 -1.22 2.59
CA LEU A 277 -21.74 -1.74 2.75
C LEU A 277 -22.27 -1.67 4.19
N CYS A 278 -21.41 -1.68 5.21
CA CYS A 278 -21.86 -1.69 6.61
C CYS A 278 -21.17 -0.68 7.54
N GLY A 279 -20.08 -0.03 7.12
CA GLY A 279 -19.37 0.99 7.90
C GLY A 279 -18.36 0.46 8.93
N TYR A 280 -18.05 -0.84 8.94
CA TYR A 280 -17.02 -1.44 9.78
C TYR A 280 -16.28 -2.55 9.02
N PRO A 281 -15.02 -2.88 9.35
CA PRO A 281 -14.24 -3.90 8.66
C PRO A 281 -14.69 -5.34 9.03
N PRO A 282 -14.44 -6.32 8.14
CA PRO A 282 -14.95 -7.69 8.27
C PRO A 282 -14.40 -8.50 9.45
N PHE A 283 -13.26 -8.11 10.02
CA PHE A 283 -12.52 -8.94 10.97
C PHE A 283 -12.57 -8.48 12.44
N TYR A 284 -13.49 -7.56 12.81
CA TYR A 284 -13.59 -7.06 14.18
C TYR A 284 -13.70 -8.18 15.25
N SER A 285 -13.11 -7.92 16.41
CA SER A 285 -13.38 -8.70 17.62
C SER A 285 -14.72 -8.27 18.22
N GLN A 286 -15.53 -9.21 18.70
CA GLN A 286 -16.85 -8.94 19.33
C GLN A 286 -16.76 -8.10 20.62
N HIS A 287 -15.56 -7.73 21.07
CA HIS A 287 -15.32 -6.98 22.29
C HIS A 287 -14.68 -5.61 22.04
N GLY A 288 -14.61 -5.13 20.80
CA GLY A 288 -14.11 -3.79 20.48
C GLY A 288 -12.65 -3.56 20.89
N GLN A 289 -11.88 -4.63 21.14
CA GLN A 289 -10.46 -4.52 21.45
C GLN A 289 -9.66 -4.62 20.16
N PRO A 290 -8.97 -3.54 19.73
CA PRO A 290 -7.90 -3.64 18.76
C PRO A 290 -6.80 -4.50 19.40
N MET A 291 -6.25 -5.48 18.68
CA MET A 291 -5.35 -6.52 19.18
C MET A 291 -5.94 -7.60 20.09
N SER A 292 -6.82 -8.46 19.56
CA SER A 292 -6.85 -9.84 20.06
C SER A 292 -5.97 -10.73 19.17
N PRO A 293 -5.16 -11.67 19.73
CA PRO A 293 -4.48 -12.72 18.96
C PRO A 293 -5.42 -13.50 18.02
N GLY A 294 -6.73 -13.47 18.31
CA GLY A 294 -7.79 -14.04 17.48
C GLY A 294 -8.01 -13.34 16.14
N MET A 295 -7.64 -12.06 15.95
CA MET A 295 -7.95 -11.34 14.70
C MET A 295 -7.05 -11.75 13.53
N LYS A 296 -5.73 -11.89 13.76
CA LYS A 296 -4.82 -12.52 12.78
C LYS A 296 -5.23 -13.96 12.48
N ALA A 297 -5.73 -14.68 13.49
CA ALA A 297 -6.28 -16.02 13.29
C ALA A 297 -7.58 -16.00 12.47
N LYS A 298 -8.47 -15.02 12.66
CA LYS A 298 -9.71 -14.83 11.87
C LYS A 298 -9.43 -14.45 10.42
N ILE A 299 -8.44 -13.58 10.17
CA ILE A 299 -7.97 -13.25 8.83
C ILE A 299 -7.41 -14.51 8.15
N LYS A 300 -6.54 -15.25 8.85
CA LYS A 300 -5.97 -16.51 8.35
C LYS A 300 -7.01 -17.62 8.16
N SER A 301 -8.05 -17.65 8.99
CA SER A 301 -9.14 -18.63 8.88
C SER A 301 -10.28 -18.18 7.96
N GLY A 302 -10.25 -16.94 7.46
CA GLY A 302 -11.29 -16.39 6.58
C GLY A 302 -12.64 -16.21 7.26
N GLN A 303 -12.67 -16.19 8.59
CA GLN A 303 -13.92 -16.16 9.35
C GLN A 303 -14.41 -14.72 9.52
N TYR A 304 -15.35 -14.34 8.68
CA TYR A 304 -16.19 -13.14 8.84
C TYR A 304 -17.66 -13.52 8.61
N THR A 305 -18.56 -12.68 9.10
CA THR A 305 -20.01 -12.88 8.98
C THR A 305 -20.64 -11.63 8.38
N PHE A 306 -21.92 -11.70 8.04
CA PHE A 306 -22.73 -10.57 7.60
C PHE A 306 -23.80 -10.32 8.68
N PRO A 307 -23.48 -9.62 9.78
CA PRO A 307 -24.37 -9.55 10.93
C PRO A 307 -25.58 -8.63 10.70
N SER A 308 -26.69 -8.94 11.35
CA SER A 308 -27.86 -8.08 11.42
C SER A 308 -27.62 -6.91 12.39
N PRO A 309 -28.22 -5.72 12.14
CA PRO A 309 -29.18 -5.43 11.08
C PRO A 309 -28.57 -4.93 9.76
N GLU A 310 -27.27 -4.58 9.72
CA GLU A 310 -26.70 -3.85 8.58
C GLU A 310 -26.73 -4.63 7.27
N TRP A 311 -26.67 -5.97 7.35
CA TRP A 311 -26.59 -6.84 6.19
C TRP A 311 -27.94 -7.45 5.77
N ASP A 312 -29.02 -7.18 6.49
CA ASP A 312 -30.33 -7.81 6.24
C ASP A 312 -30.89 -7.42 4.88
N CYS A 313 -30.71 -6.16 4.49
CA CYS A 313 -31.23 -5.61 3.23
C CYS A 313 -30.21 -5.58 2.08
N VAL A 314 -28.94 -5.91 2.36
CA VAL A 314 -27.87 -5.92 1.35
C VAL A 314 -28.05 -7.13 0.42
N SER A 315 -27.96 -6.90 -0.89
CA SER A 315 -28.20 -7.94 -1.88
C SER A 315 -27.25 -9.14 -1.75
N GLU A 316 -27.76 -10.35 -2.04
CA GLU A 316 -26.91 -11.55 -2.07
C GLU A 316 -25.82 -11.47 -3.16
N ALA A 317 -26.03 -10.68 -4.22
CA ALA A 317 -25.00 -10.44 -5.22
C ALA A 317 -23.80 -9.68 -4.64
N ALA A 318 -24.02 -8.72 -3.74
CA ALA A 318 -22.94 -8.04 -3.04
C ALA A 318 -22.19 -9.00 -2.10
N LYS A 319 -22.94 -9.76 -1.29
CA LYS A 319 -22.36 -10.74 -0.35
C LYS A 319 -21.58 -11.84 -1.06
N ASP A 320 -22.07 -12.34 -2.19
CA ASP A 320 -21.38 -13.31 -3.03
C ASP A 320 -20.05 -12.78 -3.57
N LEU A 321 -20.01 -11.53 -4.04
CA LEU A 321 -18.77 -10.92 -4.50
C LEU A 321 -17.75 -10.78 -3.36
N ILE A 322 -18.17 -10.36 -2.17
CA ILE A 322 -17.29 -10.30 -0.98
C ILE A 322 -16.73 -11.68 -0.65
N ARG A 323 -17.56 -12.73 -0.69
CA ARG A 323 -17.12 -14.13 -0.48
C ARG A 323 -16.05 -14.57 -1.46
N LYS A 324 -16.09 -14.08 -2.70
CA LYS A 324 -15.11 -14.38 -3.74
C LYS A 324 -13.82 -13.55 -3.61
N LEU A 325 -13.93 -12.29 -3.19
CA LEU A 325 -12.79 -11.39 -2.97
C LEU A 325 -12.01 -11.74 -1.69
N LEU A 326 -12.70 -12.13 -0.62
CA LEU A 326 -12.11 -12.46 0.68
C LEU A 326 -11.82 -13.96 0.86
N ARG A 327 -11.56 -14.69 -0.23
CA ARG A 327 -11.02 -16.06 -0.14
C ARG A 327 -9.63 -16.01 0.46
N THR A 328 -9.38 -16.85 1.47
CA THR A 328 -8.10 -16.93 2.17
C THR A 328 -6.99 -17.41 1.24
N GLU A 329 -7.28 -18.46 0.48
CA GLU A 329 -6.37 -19.02 -0.51
C GLU A 329 -6.25 -18.07 -1.73
N PRO A 330 -5.08 -17.46 -1.97
CA PRO A 330 -4.89 -16.50 -3.06
C PRO A 330 -5.18 -17.07 -4.44
N THR A 331 -4.94 -18.37 -4.63
CA THR A 331 -5.18 -19.05 -5.91
C THR A 331 -6.65 -19.33 -6.19
N GLU A 332 -7.49 -19.36 -5.16
CA GLU A 332 -8.95 -19.49 -5.27
C GLU A 332 -9.68 -18.14 -5.29
N ARG A 333 -8.96 -17.04 -5.03
CA ARG A 333 -9.50 -15.69 -5.05
C ARG A 333 -9.85 -15.27 -6.48
N ILE A 334 -11.00 -14.62 -6.62
CA ILE A 334 -11.47 -14.12 -7.91
C ILE A 334 -10.46 -13.15 -8.53
N THR A 335 -10.26 -13.20 -9.85
CA THR A 335 -9.39 -12.25 -10.55
C THR A 335 -10.10 -10.92 -10.81
N ILE A 336 -9.36 -9.89 -11.23
CA ILE A 336 -9.96 -8.59 -11.54
C ILE A 336 -10.87 -8.65 -12.77
N GLU A 337 -10.54 -9.47 -13.78
CA GLU A 337 -11.37 -9.69 -14.96
C GLU A 337 -12.73 -10.29 -14.56
N GLN A 338 -12.68 -11.36 -13.76
CA GLN A 338 -13.88 -12.01 -13.21
C GLN A 338 -14.69 -11.06 -12.31
N THR A 339 -14.01 -10.20 -11.54
CA THR A 339 -14.65 -9.18 -10.70
C THR A 339 -15.40 -8.15 -11.54
N MET A 340 -14.80 -7.68 -12.64
CA MET A 340 -15.42 -6.71 -13.55
C MET A 340 -16.64 -7.30 -14.29
N GLU A 341 -16.65 -8.62 -14.53
CA GLU A 341 -17.78 -9.33 -15.13
C GLU A 341 -18.91 -9.63 -14.12
N HIS A 342 -18.58 -9.66 -12.82
CA HIS A 342 -19.53 -9.96 -11.76
C HIS A 342 -20.76 -9.06 -11.83
N LYS A 343 -21.98 -9.63 -11.73
CA LYS A 343 -23.25 -8.91 -11.97
C LYS A 343 -23.39 -7.64 -11.13
N TRP A 344 -22.92 -7.67 -9.88
CA TRP A 344 -22.97 -6.51 -8.99
C TRP A 344 -22.12 -5.33 -9.49
N ILE A 345 -21.01 -5.60 -10.19
CA ILE A 345 -20.12 -4.59 -10.77
C ILE A 345 -20.54 -4.24 -12.21
N SER A 346 -20.70 -5.23 -13.09
CA SER A 346 -21.05 -5.01 -14.50
C SER A 346 -22.41 -4.34 -14.68
N HIS A 347 -23.33 -4.52 -13.74
CA HIS A 347 -24.64 -3.89 -13.71
C HIS A 347 -24.82 -2.94 -12.53
N TYR A 348 -23.75 -2.27 -12.06
CA TYR A 348 -23.81 -1.39 -10.88
C TYR A 348 -24.96 -0.35 -10.95
N ARG A 349 -25.29 0.17 -12.14
CA ARG A 349 -26.41 1.11 -12.34
C ARG A 349 -27.81 0.51 -12.07
N LYS A 350 -27.94 -0.81 -12.08
CA LYS A 350 -29.19 -1.56 -11.81
C LYS A 350 -29.24 -2.12 -10.38
N VAL A 351 -28.18 -1.92 -9.58
CA VAL A 351 -28.17 -2.31 -8.16
C VAL A 351 -29.25 -1.53 -7.41
N PRO A 352 -29.93 -2.14 -6.42
CA PRO A 352 -30.96 -1.47 -5.63
C PRO A 352 -30.44 -0.20 -4.94
N ASP A 353 -31.30 0.81 -4.79
CA ASP A 353 -30.99 2.01 -3.98
C ASP A 353 -31.23 1.77 -2.48
N THR A 354 -30.98 0.53 -2.01
CA THR A 354 -31.16 0.15 -0.61
C THR A 354 -30.31 1.07 0.27
N PRO A 355 -30.89 1.78 1.25
CA PRO A 355 -30.12 2.61 2.17
C PRO A 355 -29.24 1.73 3.07
N LEU A 356 -27.99 2.14 3.24
CA LEU A 356 -26.97 1.46 4.03
C LEU A 356 -26.75 2.20 5.36
N PHE A 357 -26.34 1.44 6.37
CA PHE A 357 -25.98 1.97 7.70
C PHE A 357 -24.59 2.64 7.72
N THR A 358 -23.83 2.56 6.63
CA THR A 358 -22.44 2.98 6.50
C THR A 358 -22.18 4.39 7.04
N SER A 359 -22.96 5.39 6.60
CA SER A 359 -22.75 6.78 7.05
C SER A 359 -22.94 6.92 8.56
N SER A 360 -23.95 6.27 9.14
CA SER A 360 -24.22 6.32 10.58
C SER A 360 -23.11 5.64 11.37
N ASN A 361 -22.74 4.43 10.98
CA ASN A 361 -21.72 3.63 11.67
C ASN A 361 -20.34 4.29 11.64
N LEU A 362 -19.96 4.89 10.50
CA LEU A 362 -18.71 5.67 10.41
C LEU A 362 -18.73 6.95 11.27
N CYS A 363 -19.91 7.57 11.47
CA CYS A 363 -20.02 8.72 12.37
C CYS A 363 -19.89 8.30 13.84
N GLU A 364 -20.54 7.20 14.23
CA GLU A 364 -20.51 6.70 15.62
C GLU A 364 -19.13 6.17 16.01
N GLN A 365 -18.43 5.51 15.10
CA GLN A 365 -17.13 4.87 15.34
C GLN A 365 -15.94 5.76 14.94
N LYS A 366 -16.10 7.09 14.93
CA LYS A 366 -15.05 8.00 14.45
C LYS A 366 -13.71 7.85 15.17
N GLU A 367 -13.73 7.57 16.48
CA GLU A 367 -12.51 7.36 17.27
C GLU A 367 -11.83 6.02 16.92
N GLN A 368 -12.61 4.99 16.60
CA GLN A 368 -12.11 3.66 16.25
C GLN A 368 -11.65 3.59 14.79
N TRP A 369 -12.04 4.54 13.94
CA TRP A 369 -11.65 4.56 12.54
C TRP A 369 -10.13 4.55 12.36
N VAL A 370 -9.39 5.28 13.20
CA VAL A 370 -7.91 5.28 13.16
C VAL A 370 -7.35 3.88 13.42
N ASP A 371 -7.89 3.16 14.41
CA ASP A 371 -7.48 1.77 14.70
C ASP A 371 -7.79 0.83 13.51
N VAL A 372 -8.89 1.08 12.80
CA VAL A 372 -9.24 0.33 11.58
C VAL A 372 -8.21 0.55 10.48
N GLN A 373 -7.78 1.81 10.28
CA GLN A 373 -6.78 2.16 9.28
C GLN A 373 -5.43 1.50 9.58
N ASP A 374 -4.97 1.58 10.84
CA ASP A 374 -3.71 1.00 11.30
C ASP A 374 -3.70 -0.54 11.13
N GLU A 375 -4.79 -1.22 11.46
CA GLU A 375 -4.88 -2.67 11.31
C GLU A 375 -4.94 -3.10 9.84
N MET A 376 -5.62 -2.31 9.00
CA MET A 376 -5.68 -2.56 7.57
C MET A 376 -4.28 -2.45 6.95
N GLU A 377 -3.51 -1.43 7.35
CA GLU A 377 -2.10 -1.28 6.97
C GLU A 377 -1.23 -2.46 7.44
N ALA A 378 -1.39 -2.88 8.70
CA ALA A 378 -0.67 -4.03 9.24
C ALA A 378 -1.01 -5.35 8.50
N THR A 379 -2.28 -5.52 8.11
CA THR A 379 -2.74 -6.68 7.34
C THR A 379 -2.09 -6.69 5.95
N LEU A 380 -2.11 -5.56 5.25
CA LEU A 380 -1.48 -5.43 3.93
C LEU A 380 0.03 -5.67 4.00
N ALA A 381 0.71 -5.14 5.02
CA ALA A 381 2.12 -5.40 5.24
C ALA A 381 2.42 -6.91 5.40
N SER A 382 1.54 -7.67 6.05
CA SER A 382 1.69 -9.12 6.22
C SER A 382 1.39 -9.94 4.95
N MET A 383 0.55 -9.42 4.06
CA MET A 383 0.17 -10.08 2.80
C MET A 383 1.15 -9.80 1.66
N ARG A 384 1.92 -8.70 1.76
CA ARG A 384 2.97 -8.38 0.80
C ARG A 384 4.08 -9.42 0.88
N VAL A 385 4.35 -10.06 -0.26
CA VAL A 385 5.59 -10.81 -0.44
C VAL A 385 6.70 -9.77 -0.63
N GLY A 386 7.47 -9.52 0.43
CA GLY A 386 8.55 -8.55 0.40
C GLY A 386 9.66 -8.96 -0.58
N PRO A 387 10.17 -8.06 -1.43
CA PRO A 387 11.46 -8.23 -2.10
C PRO A 387 12.64 -7.82 -1.19
N GLU A 388 12.42 -7.70 0.13
CA GLU A 388 13.52 -7.41 1.05
C GLU A 388 14.40 -8.65 1.13
N ASN A 389 15.56 -8.57 0.47
CA ASN A 389 16.66 -9.51 0.45
C ASN A 389 17.15 -9.88 1.87
N ILE A 390 16.33 -10.57 2.65
CA ILE A 390 16.81 -11.44 3.72
C ILE A 390 16.81 -12.84 3.13
N GLN A 391 17.74 -13.08 2.22
CA GLN A 391 18.20 -14.44 1.99
C GLN A 391 18.81 -14.90 3.31
N ILE A 392 18.10 -15.77 4.02
CA ILE A 392 18.65 -16.45 5.19
C ILE A 392 19.90 -17.17 4.67
N LYS A 393 21.07 -16.73 5.12
CA LYS A 393 22.34 -17.35 4.75
C LYS A 393 22.25 -18.84 5.02
N SER A 394 22.91 -19.65 4.20
CA SER A 394 23.02 -21.09 4.44
C SER A 394 23.45 -21.35 5.89
N LEU A 395 23.07 -22.48 6.46
CA LEU A 395 23.43 -22.82 7.84
C LEU A 395 24.95 -22.77 8.09
N GLY A 396 25.78 -22.93 7.04
CA GLY A 396 27.24 -22.76 7.07
C GLY A 396 27.67 -21.30 7.22
N ASP A 397 27.05 -20.40 6.45
CA ASP A 397 27.40 -18.98 6.33
C ASP A 397 26.64 -18.05 7.31
N SER A 398 25.64 -18.60 8.00
CA SER A 398 24.89 -17.93 9.06
C SER A 398 25.69 -17.85 10.37
N ASN A 399 25.98 -16.63 10.83
CA ASN A 399 26.62 -16.39 12.13
C ASN A 399 25.65 -15.67 13.09
N ASN A 400 25.06 -16.44 14.01
CA ASN A 400 24.19 -15.93 15.06
C ASN A 400 24.67 -16.48 16.43
N LYS A 401 24.58 -15.69 17.50
CA LYS A 401 24.94 -16.08 18.88
C LYS A 401 24.32 -17.43 19.30
N LEU A 402 23.10 -17.73 18.87
CA LEU A 402 22.44 -19.03 19.11
C LEU A 402 23.10 -20.19 18.36
N LEU A 403 23.43 -20.00 17.08
CA LEU A 403 24.17 -20.97 16.26
C LEU A 403 25.60 -21.18 16.80
N ALA A 404 26.26 -20.11 17.25
CA ALA A 404 27.59 -20.18 17.85
C ALA A 404 27.59 -20.96 19.18
N LYS A 405 26.57 -20.77 20.03
CA LYS A 405 26.40 -21.59 21.25
C LYS A 405 26.18 -23.06 20.93
N ARG A 406 25.34 -23.39 19.94
CA ARG A 406 25.09 -24.79 19.53
C ARG A 406 26.28 -25.44 18.82
N ARG A 407 27.04 -24.69 18.01
CA ARG A 407 28.30 -25.17 17.39
C ARG A 407 29.40 -25.41 18.44
N LYS A 408 29.45 -24.59 19.50
CA LYS A 408 30.40 -24.77 20.63
C LYS A 408 29.98 -25.88 21.60
N GLY A 409 28.68 -26.15 21.73
CA GLY A 409 28.13 -27.24 22.55
C GLY A 409 27.99 -28.59 21.82
N GLY A 410 28.35 -28.66 20.54
CA GLY A 410 28.20 -29.84 19.68
C GLY A 410 29.46 -30.70 19.55
N ALA A 411 30.34 -30.70 20.54
CA ALA A 411 31.33 -31.76 20.67
C ALA A 411 30.63 -32.96 21.34
N SER A 412 30.24 -33.95 20.55
CA SER A 412 29.75 -35.24 21.02
C SER A 412 30.80 -35.91 21.93
N PRO A 413 30.39 -36.55 23.03
CA PRO A 413 31.29 -37.21 23.96
C PRO A 413 31.94 -38.42 23.29
N LYS A 414 33.26 -38.56 23.46
CA LYS A 414 34.00 -39.77 23.11
C LYS A 414 33.91 -40.75 24.28
N ASP A 415 33.47 -41.96 23.96
CA ASP A 415 33.75 -43.26 24.57
C ASP A 415 34.34 -43.29 26.00
N GLU A 416 33.51 -43.62 26.99
CA GLU A 416 33.90 -44.45 28.15
C GLU A 416 32.76 -45.43 28.49
N PRO A 417 33.07 -46.64 28.98
CA PRO A 417 32.18 -47.79 28.89
C PRO A 417 31.11 -47.83 29.99
N MET A 418 30.02 -48.54 29.68
CA MET A 418 28.95 -48.96 30.60
C MET A 418 29.53 -49.64 31.84
N ASP A 419 29.15 -49.14 33.02
CA ASP A 419 28.98 -49.95 34.23
C ASP A 419 27.84 -49.35 35.10
N ASP A 420 26.82 -50.19 35.27
CA ASP A 420 25.86 -50.36 36.37
C ASP A 420 25.35 -49.19 37.24
N ILE A 421 24.04 -48.93 37.06
CA ILE A 421 22.96 -48.98 38.07
C ILE A 421 23.35 -48.65 39.53
N LYS A 422 22.78 -47.55 40.06
CA LYS A 422 21.91 -47.59 41.26
C LYS A 422 21.15 -46.29 41.51
N GLU A 423 19.87 -46.49 41.83
CA GLU A 423 18.95 -45.53 42.42
C GLU A 423 19.52 -44.93 43.71
N GLU A 424 19.32 -43.64 43.93
CA GLU A 424 18.96 -43.17 45.27
C GLU A 424 18.19 -41.83 45.19
N LYS A 425 17.08 -41.85 45.92
CA LYS A 425 16.10 -40.79 46.15
C LYS A 425 16.62 -39.77 47.15
N ASP A 426 15.97 -38.61 47.14
CA ASP A 426 15.65 -37.76 48.30
C ASP A 426 16.78 -37.50 49.32
N GLU A 427 17.34 -36.29 49.32
CA GLU A 427 17.70 -35.55 50.55
C GLU A 427 18.40 -34.22 50.20
N GLU A 428 17.74 -33.10 50.53
CA GLU A 428 18.30 -31.82 51.01
C GLU A 428 17.37 -30.64 50.66
N GLU A 429 16.10 -30.80 51.03
CA GLU A 429 15.21 -29.69 51.39
C GLU A 429 15.36 -29.38 52.89
N GLU A 430 16.58 -29.28 53.43
CA GLU A 430 16.80 -28.75 54.80
C GLU A 430 18.26 -28.33 55.07
N ARG A 431 18.66 -27.18 54.54
CA ARG A 431 19.70 -26.32 55.13
C ARG A 431 19.45 -24.89 54.64
N MET A 432 18.33 -24.32 55.05
CA MET A 432 18.27 -23.30 56.13
C MET A 432 19.37 -22.25 56.00
N LEU A 433 18.99 -20.99 55.76
CA LEU A 433 18.82 -20.08 56.89
C LEU A 433 20.02 -20.18 57.84
N SER A 434 21.11 -19.56 57.41
CA SER A 434 22.13 -18.98 58.27
C SER A 434 22.30 -17.52 57.88
#